data_AF-A0A940LAY3-F1
#
_entry.id   AF-A0A940LAY3-F1
#
_cell.length_a   1.000
_cell.length_b   1.000
_cell.length_c   1.000
_cell.angle_alpha   90.00
_cell.angle_beta   90.00
_cell.angle_gamma   90.00
#
_symmetry.space_group_name_H-M   'P 1'
#
loop_
_entity.id
_entity.type
_entity.pdbx_description
1 polymer ?
#
loop_
_entity_poly.entity_id
_entity_poly.type
_entity_poly.pdbx_seq_one_letter_code
_entity_poly.pdbx_strand_id
1 'polypeptide(L)'
;MPRTKEKRKFVHEPSTHEIFICLSSLPSWTTILLQNGTQKPYMPFLQWLIERNFYEEREEKITIKRIASDYKSETTKVTKWLHEIYDDIIELNYERPKLFVNNKATVTCYFSYYDSHAAIHLGLDFLPRVYEEFSFFFIKARTGADRFWISKVQYEVFDKNVQATLWLEGGILNRYREMAVEEGLFKGWLGFMDKWHKHSF
;
A
#
# COMPACT_ATOMS: atom_id res chain seq x y z
N MET A 1 14.67 -13.42 34.62
CA MET A 1 14.56 -13.40 33.15
C MET A 1 15.36 -12.22 32.62
N PRO A 2 16.33 -12.40 31.72
CA PRO A 2 17.07 -11.28 31.17
C PRO A 2 16.13 -10.42 30.31
N ARG A 3 16.16 -9.10 30.50
CA ARG A 3 15.42 -8.13 29.68
C ARG A 3 15.94 -8.22 28.24
N THR A 4 15.18 -8.86 27.36
CA THR A 4 15.42 -8.80 25.91
C THR A 4 15.28 -7.33 25.51
N LYS A 5 16.38 -6.70 25.06
CA LYS A 5 16.31 -5.32 24.53
C LYS A 5 15.32 -5.32 23.35
N GLU A 6 14.25 -4.54 23.46
CA GLU A 6 13.33 -4.34 22.34
C GLU A 6 14.10 -3.77 21.14
N LYS A 7 14.00 -4.44 20.00
CA LYS A 7 14.72 -4.05 18.78
C LYS A 7 14.11 -2.77 18.21
N ARG A 8 14.94 -1.94 17.59
CA ARG A 8 14.48 -0.75 16.86
C ARG A 8 13.63 -1.20 15.67
N LYS A 9 12.38 -0.73 15.62
CA LYS A 9 11.48 -0.96 14.48
C LYS A 9 11.83 -0.03 13.33
N PHE A 10 11.81 -0.56 12.11
CA PHE A 10 11.95 0.17 10.86
C PHE A 10 10.57 0.35 10.23
N VAL A 11 9.82 1.32 10.77
CA VAL A 11 8.52 1.72 10.23
C VAL A 11 8.73 2.91 9.30
N HIS A 12 8.16 2.84 8.10
CA HIS A 12 8.20 3.92 7.13
C HIS A 12 7.32 5.10 7.55
N GLU A 13 7.87 6.30 7.53
CA GLU A 13 7.14 7.55 7.75
C GLU A 13 7.13 8.35 6.44
N PRO A 14 6.00 8.41 5.72
CA PRO A 14 5.95 9.04 4.42
C PRO A 14 6.04 10.56 4.53
N SER A 15 6.77 11.18 3.61
CA SER A 15 6.69 12.63 3.44
C SER A 15 5.34 13.04 2.83
N THR A 16 4.87 14.27 3.10
CA THR A 16 3.65 14.79 2.47
C THR A 16 3.73 14.79 0.95
N HIS A 17 4.91 15.00 0.39
CA HIS A 17 5.11 14.93 -1.07
C HIS A 17 4.94 13.50 -1.59
N GLU A 18 5.43 12.50 -0.86
CA GLU A 18 5.21 11.11 -1.23
C GLU A 18 3.73 10.72 -1.22
N ILE A 19 2.98 11.17 -0.21
CA ILE A 19 1.52 10.96 -0.14
C ILE A 19 0.85 11.60 -1.35
N PHE A 20 1.22 12.84 -1.68
CA PHE A 20 0.69 13.50 -2.86
C PHE A 20 0.94 12.70 -4.16
N ILE A 21 2.14 12.15 -4.34
CA ILE A 21 2.45 11.31 -5.51
C ILE A 21 1.66 9.99 -5.46
N CYS A 22 1.46 9.40 -4.28
CA CYS A 22 0.62 8.21 -4.14
C CYS A 22 -0.82 8.51 -4.58
N LEU A 23 -1.40 9.63 -4.14
CA LEU A 23 -2.73 10.07 -4.54
C LEU A 23 -2.82 10.32 -6.05
N SER A 24 -1.81 10.95 -6.65
CA SER A 24 -1.77 11.20 -8.09
C SER A 24 -1.59 9.91 -8.91
N SER A 25 -0.97 8.86 -8.34
CA SER A 25 -0.78 7.58 -9.05
C SER A 25 -2.08 6.80 -9.28
N LEU A 26 -3.15 7.10 -8.54
CA LEU A 26 -4.48 6.50 -8.72
C LEU A 26 -5.60 7.55 -8.59
N PRO A 27 -5.80 8.42 -9.60
CA PRO A 27 -6.85 9.45 -9.57
C PRO A 27 -8.27 8.89 -9.52
N SER A 28 -8.46 7.62 -9.95
CA SER A 28 -9.76 6.95 -9.83
C SER A 28 -10.16 6.73 -8.37
N TRP A 29 -9.20 6.49 -7.47
CA TRP A 29 -9.47 6.25 -6.06
C TRP A 29 -9.85 7.53 -5.32
N THR A 30 -9.22 8.65 -5.68
CA THR A 30 -9.58 9.97 -5.16
C THR A 30 -10.96 10.39 -5.64
N THR A 31 -11.34 10.03 -6.87
CA THR A 31 -12.69 10.22 -7.40
C THR A 31 -13.73 9.36 -6.66
N ILE A 32 -13.42 8.10 -6.34
CA ILE A 32 -14.30 7.23 -5.54
C ILE A 32 -14.54 7.84 -4.16
N LEU A 33 -13.50 8.36 -3.50
CA LEU A 33 -13.62 9.04 -2.21
C LEU A 33 -14.50 10.29 -2.31
N LEU A 34 -14.33 11.12 -3.35
CA LEU A 34 -15.16 12.31 -3.54
C LEU A 34 -16.65 11.98 -3.67
N GLN A 35 -16.99 10.86 -4.32
CA GLN A 35 -18.36 10.45 -4.58
C GLN A 35 -19.02 9.68 -3.43
N ASN A 36 -18.23 8.92 -2.66
CA ASN A 36 -18.75 7.95 -1.68
C ASN A 36 -18.28 8.19 -0.24
N GLY A 37 -17.34 9.11 -0.05
CA GLY A 37 -16.76 9.43 1.25
C GLY A 37 -17.69 10.25 2.13
N THR A 38 -17.36 10.31 3.41
CA THR A 38 -18.06 11.18 4.37
C THR A 38 -17.71 12.64 4.08
N GLN A 39 -18.69 13.54 4.21
CA GLN A 39 -18.46 14.97 4.02
C GLN A 39 -17.43 15.49 5.04
N LYS A 40 -16.24 15.84 4.56
CA LYS A 40 -15.13 16.35 5.36
C LYS A 40 -14.64 17.70 4.85
N PRO A 41 -13.95 18.51 5.68
CA PRO A 41 -13.51 19.86 5.31
C PRO A 41 -12.56 19.93 4.12
N TYR A 42 -11.85 18.85 3.80
CA TYR A 42 -10.94 18.79 2.65
C TYR A 42 -11.65 18.53 1.31
N MET A 43 -12.94 18.19 1.29
CA MET A 43 -13.63 17.78 0.05
C MET A 43 -13.55 18.84 -1.08
N PRO A 44 -13.74 20.15 -0.82
CA PRO A 44 -13.55 21.17 -1.85
C PRO A 44 -12.10 21.24 -2.38
N PHE A 45 -11.11 20.95 -1.53
CA PHE A 45 -9.71 20.88 -1.92
C PHE A 45 -9.44 19.64 -2.78
N LEU A 46 -9.99 18.48 -2.42
CA LEU A 46 -9.89 17.24 -3.19
C LEU A 46 -10.50 17.41 -4.58
N GLN A 47 -11.71 17.97 -4.66
CA GLN A 47 -12.37 18.26 -5.94
C GLN A 47 -11.49 19.15 -6.83
N TRP A 48 -10.97 20.25 -6.27
CA TRP A 48 -10.08 21.16 -6.98
C TRP A 48 -8.77 20.50 -7.46
N LEU A 49 -8.21 19.56 -6.67
CA LEU A 49 -7.02 18.80 -7.07
C LEU A 49 -7.30 17.88 -8.27
N ILE A 50 -8.46 17.21 -8.26
CA ILE A 50 -8.90 16.32 -9.34
C ILE A 50 -9.15 17.13 -10.62
N GLU A 51 -9.81 18.28 -10.52
CA GLU A 51 -10.05 19.19 -11.66
C GLU A 51 -8.75 19.69 -12.30
N ARG A 52 -7.66 19.77 -11.53
CA ARG A 52 -6.31 20.13 -12.00
C ARG A 52 -5.47 18.93 -12.44
N ASN A 53 -6.07 17.73 -12.51
CA ASN A 53 -5.42 16.48 -12.83
C ASN A 53 -4.08 16.28 -12.09
N PHE A 54 -4.05 16.60 -10.78
CA PHE A 54 -2.85 16.47 -9.93
C PHE A 54 -1.56 17.11 -10.51
N TYR A 55 -1.68 18.13 -11.37
CA TYR A 55 -0.55 18.77 -12.04
C TYR A 55 0.28 17.84 -12.96
N GLU A 56 -0.30 16.74 -13.47
CA GLU A 56 0.40 15.79 -14.36
C GLU A 56 1.00 16.44 -15.62
N GLU A 57 0.39 17.51 -16.13
CA GLU A 57 0.80 18.17 -17.38
C GLU A 57 2.01 19.11 -17.24
N ARG A 58 2.58 19.25 -16.03
CA ARG A 58 3.68 20.21 -15.80
C ARG A 58 5.05 19.53 -15.79
N GLU A 59 5.97 20.07 -16.57
CA GLU A 59 7.39 19.67 -16.55
C GLU A 59 8.10 20.06 -15.24
N GLU A 60 7.58 21.07 -14.53
CA GLU A 60 8.17 21.55 -13.28
C GLU A 60 7.77 20.70 -12.08
N LYS A 61 8.75 20.40 -11.23
CA LYS A 61 8.53 19.69 -9.95
C LYS A 61 7.57 20.46 -9.05
N ILE A 62 6.39 19.90 -8.81
CA ILE A 62 5.38 20.47 -7.92
C ILE A 62 5.79 20.33 -6.45
N THR A 63 5.63 21.40 -5.66
CA THR A 63 5.90 21.40 -4.22
C THR A 63 4.61 21.62 -3.44
N ILE A 64 4.53 21.10 -2.21
CA ILE A 64 3.35 21.30 -1.34
C ILE A 64 3.10 22.78 -1.07
N LYS A 65 4.16 23.60 -0.95
CA LYS A 65 4.04 25.06 -0.81
C LYS A 65 3.35 25.70 -2.00
N ARG A 66 3.67 25.27 -3.22
CA ARG A 66 3.01 25.76 -4.45
C ARG A 66 1.55 25.34 -4.52
N ILE A 67 1.25 24.07 -4.19
CA ILE A 67 -0.14 23.59 -4.12
C ILE A 67 -0.96 24.44 -3.15
N ALA A 68 -0.40 24.72 -1.97
CA ALA A 68 -1.04 25.55 -0.95
C ALA A 68 -1.26 27.00 -1.41
N SER A 69 -0.25 27.61 -2.05
CA SER A 69 -0.36 28.95 -2.63
C SER A 69 -1.44 29.01 -3.72
N ASP A 70 -1.44 28.04 -4.63
CA ASP A 70 -2.38 27.97 -5.75
C ASP A 70 -3.83 27.80 -5.26
N TYR A 71 -4.04 27.02 -4.21
CA TYR A 71 -5.35 26.85 -3.57
C TYR A 71 -5.72 28.00 -2.62
N LYS A 72 -4.79 28.91 -2.34
CA LYS A 72 -4.93 30.01 -1.36
C LYS A 72 -5.21 29.50 0.06
N SER A 73 -4.42 28.54 0.52
CA SER A 73 -4.50 27.98 1.87
C SER A 73 -3.14 27.86 2.54
N GLU A 74 -3.14 27.64 3.85
CA GLU A 74 -1.92 27.42 4.63
C GLU A 74 -1.30 26.06 4.29
N THR A 75 0.02 26.01 4.18
CA THR A 75 0.75 24.77 3.86
C THR A 75 0.50 23.67 4.90
N THR A 76 0.43 24.02 6.18
CA THR A 76 0.10 23.10 7.29
C THR A 76 -1.27 22.44 7.11
N LYS A 77 -2.27 23.21 6.67
CA LYS A 77 -3.62 22.74 6.40
C LYS A 77 -3.67 21.79 5.21
N VAL A 78 -2.99 22.15 4.12
CA VAL A 78 -2.89 21.30 2.92
C VAL A 78 -2.16 19.99 3.23
N THR A 79 -1.07 20.05 4.00
CA THR A 79 -0.39 18.85 4.49
C THR A 79 -1.36 17.95 5.23
N LYS A 80 -2.07 18.48 6.24
CA LYS A 80 -3.04 17.70 7.01
C LYS A 80 -4.10 17.06 6.10
N TRP A 81 -4.67 17.82 5.17
CA TRP A 81 -5.68 17.31 4.24
C TRP A 81 -5.17 16.20 3.32
N LEU A 82 -3.94 16.30 2.81
CA LEU A 82 -3.36 15.24 1.97
C LEU A 82 -3.21 13.92 2.74
N HIS A 83 -2.81 13.98 4.01
CA HIS A 83 -2.75 12.80 4.87
C HIS A 83 -4.17 12.24 5.13
N GLU A 84 -5.13 13.10 5.49
CA GLU A 84 -6.52 12.68 5.73
C GLU A 84 -7.14 12.02 4.49
N ILE A 85 -6.96 12.61 3.30
CA ILE A 85 -7.45 12.05 2.04
C ILE A 85 -6.90 10.64 1.81
N TYR A 86 -5.59 10.46 2.02
CA TYR A 86 -4.94 9.17 1.82
C TYR A 86 -5.45 8.11 2.79
N ASP A 87 -5.54 8.46 4.07
CA ASP A 87 -6.04 7.56 5.10
C ASP A 87 -7.50 7.21 4.89
N ASP A 88 -8.33 8.18 4.50
CA ASP A 88 -9.76 7.98 4.24
C ASP A 88 -10.01 7.11 3.00
N ILE A 89 -9.12 7.15 1.99
CA ILE A 89 -9.19 6.20 0.86
C ILE A 89 -8.93 4.78 1.32
N ILE A 90 -7.93 4.58 2.20
CA ILE A 90 -7.60 3.25 2.73
C ILE A 90 -8.74 2.73 3.62
N GLU A 91 -9.29 3.58 4.48
CA GLU A 91 -10.43 3.24 5.32
C GLU A 91 -11.66 2.89 4.47
N LEU A 92 -11.99 3.71 3.47
CA LEU A 92 -13.10 3.43 2.55
C LEU A 92 -12.88 2.14 1.75
N ASN A 93 -11.64 1.84 1.36
CA ASN A 93 -11.30 0.58 0.68
C ASN A 93 -11.53 -0.63 1.59
N TYR A 94 -11.20 -0.51 2.87
CA TYR A 94 -11.44 -1.56 3.87
C TYR A 94 -12.94 -1.76 4.14
N GLU A 95 -13.70 -0.68 4.32
CA GLU A 95 -15.13 -0.75 4.62
C GLU A 95 -15.98 -1.18 3.42
N ARG A 96 -15.64 -0.67 2.23
CA ARG A 96 -16.43 -0.83 0.99
C ARG A 96 -15.54 -1.23 -0.19
N PRO A 97 -14.88 -2.40 -0.13
CA PRO A 97 -13.93 -2.83 -1.16
C PRO A 97 -14.55 -2.95 -2.56
N LYS A 98 -15.86 -3.22 -2.64
CA LYS A 98 -16.62 -3.33 -3.89
C LYS A 98 -16.54 -2.08 -4.77
N LEU A 99 -16.31 -0.91 -4.19
CA LEU A 99 -16.17 0.35 -4.94
C LEU A 99 -14.88 0.41 -5.76
N PHE A 100 -13.84 -0.33 -5.35
CA PHE A 100 -12.49 -0.24 -5.92
C PHE A 100 -12.13 -1.38 -6.88
N VAL A 101 -13.03 -2.37 -7.03
CA VAL A 101 -12.76 -3.60 -7.79
C VAL A 101 -13.32 -3.59 -9.21
N ASN A 102 -14.12 -2.61 -9.62
CA ASN A 102 -14.65 -2.47 -10.99
C ASN A 102 -15.21 -3.79 -11.59
N ASN A 103 -16.03 -4.52 -10.84
CA ASN A 103 -16.59 -5.84 -11.20
C ASN A 103 -15.57 -6.98 -11.42
N LYS A 104 -14.31 -6.78 -11.03
CA LYS A 104 -13.28 -7.83 -11.05
C LYS A 104 -13.32 -8.68 -9.79
N ALA A 105 -12.59 -9.80 -9.80
CA ALA A 105 -12.40 -10.61 -8.61
C ALA A 105 -11.76 -9.77 -7.50
N THR A 106 -12.42 -9.73 -6.35
CA THR A 106 -11.90 -9.01 -5.17
C THR A 106 -10.80 -9.84 -4.53
N VAL A 107 -9.61 -9.25 -4.45
CA VAL A 107 -8.43 -9.88 -3.88
C VAL A 107 -7.95 -9.06 -2.69
N THR A 108 -7.69 -9.72 -1.58
CA THR A 108 -7.11 -9.08 -0.39
C THR A 108 -5.59 -9.16 -0.49
N CYS A 109 -4.92 -8.02 -0.53
CA CYS A 109 -3.48 -7.92 -0.67
C CYS A 109 -2.87 -7.45 0.65
N TYR A 110 -2.05 -8.31 1.28
CA TYR A 110 -1.25 -7.98 2.46
C TYR A 110 0.16 -7.60 2.02
N PHE A 111 0.50 -6.33 2.12
CA PHE A 111 1.81 -5.79 1.81
C PHE A 111 2.67 -5.74 3.07
N SER A 112 3.91 -6.19 2.95
CA SER A 112 4.91 -6.19 4.01
C SER A 112 6.24 -5.64 3.47
N TYR A 113 6.86 -4.72 4.19
CA TYR A 113 8.23 -4.28 3.92
C TYR A 113 8.88 -3.82 5.22
N TYR A 114 9.95 -4.51 5.64
CA TYR A 114 10.52 -4.39 6.99
C TYR A 114 9.43 -4.53 8.08
N ASP A 115 9.27 -3.54 8.96
CA ASP A 115 8.27 -3.53 10.02
C ASP A 115 6.99 -2.75 9.63
N SER A 116 6.86 -2.36 8.36
CA SER A 116 5.66 -1.72 7.81
C SER A 116 4.75 -2.74 7.13
N HIS A 117 3.46 -2.67 7.45
CA HIS A 117 2.43 -3.54 6.91
C HIS A 117 1.21 -2.74 6.46
N ALA A 118 0.55 -3.19 5.39
CA ALA A 118 -0.72 -2.63 4.94
C ALA A 118 -1.59 -3.71 4.29
N ALA A 119 -2.90 -3.57 4.42
CA ALA A 119 -3.87 -4.43 3.76
C ALA A 119 -4.74 -3.58 2.84
N ILE A 120 -4.93 -4.02 1.59
CA ILE A 120 -5.75 -3.35 0.60
C ILE A 120 -6.54 -4.38 -0.21
N HIS A 121 -7.78 -4.06 -0.54
CA HIS A 121 -8.59 -4.83 -1.47
C HIS A 121 -8.47 -4.28 -2.88
N LEU A 122 -8.08 -5.13 -3.84
CA LEU A 122 -7.89 -4.79 -5.24
C LEU A 122 -8.76 -5.67 -6.14
N GLY A 123 -9.21 -5.08 -7.26
CA GLY A 123 -9.81 -5.83 -8.36
C GLY A 123 -8.74 -6.23 -9.36
N LEU A 124 -8.46 -7.53 -9.49
CA LEU A 124 -7.46 -8.04 -10.42
C LEU A 124 -8.11 -8.83 -11.55
N ASP A 125 -7.60 -8.67 -12.77
CA ASP A 125 -8.08 -9.42 -13.96
C ASP A 125 -7.59 -10.87 -13.95
N PHE A 126 -6.43 -11.09 -13.38
CA PHE A 126 -5.81 -12.39 -13.21
C PHE A 126 -5.20 -12.48 -11.82
N LEU A 127 -5.19 -13.69 -11.24
CA LEU A 127 -4.50 -13.94 -9.99
C LEU A 127 -3.03 -14.24 -10.26
N PRO A 128 -2.12 -13.38 -9.80
CA PRO A 128 -0.70 -13.60 -10.03
C PRO A 128 -0.17 -14.73 -9.13
N ARG A 129 0.91 -15.36 -9.59
CA ARG A 129 1.48 -16.58 -9.00
C ARG A 129 2.54 -16.26 -7.96
N VAL A 130 2.85 -17.23 -7.11
CA VAL A 130 3.99 -17.13 -6.19
C VAL A 130 5.27 -16.84 -6.99
N TYR A 131 6.09 -15.92 -6.47
CA TYR A 131 7.33 -15.44 -7.08
C TYR A 131 7.18 -14.56 -8.32
N GLU A 132 5.97 -14.11 -8.65
CA GLU A 132 5.75 -13.01 -9.60
C GLU A 132 5.91 -11.65 -8.92
N GLU A 133 6.33 -10.67 -9.72
CA GLU A 133 6.46 -9.27 -9.30
C GLU A 133 5.09 -8.58 -9.34
N PHE A 134 4.87 -7.70 -8.38
CA PHE A 134 3.66 -6.92 -8.22
C PHE A 134 4.03 -5.47 -7.90
N SER A 135 3.67 -4.55 -8.80
CA SER A 135 3.93 -3.13 -8.62
C SER A 135 2.65 -2.40 -8.25
N PHE A 136 2.66 -1.71 -7.12
CA PHE A 136 1.53 -0.93 -6.65
C PHE A 136 2.01 0.32 -5.91
N PHE A 137 2.13 1.42 -6.66
CA PHE A 137 2.77 2.63 -6.14
C PHE A 137 1.97 3.31 -5.02
N PHE A 138 0.64 3.26 -5.07
CA PHE A 138 -0.23 3.92 -4.09
C PHE A 138 0.05 3.50 -2.64
N ILE A 139 0.45 2.24 -2.40
CA ILE A 139 0.70 1.74 -1.04
C ILE A 139 2.05 2.18 -0.46
N LYS A 140 2.93 2.76 -1.30
CA LYS A 140 4.27 3.17 -0.90
C LYS A 140 4.27 4.08 0.33
N ALA A 141 3.30 4.98 0.44
CA ALA A 141 3.21 5.85 1.62
C ALA A 141 2.94 5.08 2.93
N ARG A 142 2.35 3.88 2.90
CA ARG A 142 2.22 3.02 4.11
C ARG A 142 3.40 2.09 4.33
N THR A 143 3.97 1.55 3.26
CA THR A 143 4.91 0.43 3.33
C THR A 143 6.37 0.85 3.14
N GLY A 144 6.63 1.97 2.47
CA GLY A 144 7.96 2.40 2.04
C GLY A 144 8.45 1.74 0.75
N ALA A 145 7.66 0.84 0.17
CA ALA A 145 7.97 0.15 -1.09
C ALA A 145 6.80 0.24 -2.08
N ASP A 146 7.12 0.35 -3.37
CA ASP A 146 6.17 0.30 -4.48
C ASP A 146 6.23 -1.02 -5.26
N ARG A 147 7.38 -1.72 -5.17
CA ARG A 147 7.61 -3.03 -5.79
C ARG A 147 7.59 -4.13 -4.76
N PHE A 148 6.83 -5.17 -5.09
CA PHE A 148 6.65 -6.34 -4.25
C PHE A 148 6.79 -7.61 -5.09
N TRP A 149 6.93 -8.74 -4.42
CA TRP A 149 6.78 -10.05 -5.00
C TRP A 149 5.83 -10.90 -4.16
N ILE A 150 5.16 -11.85 -4.80
CA ILE A 150 4.13 -12.65 -4.15
C ILE A 150 4.80 -13.81 -3.41
N SER A 151 4.71 -13.80 -2.10
CA SER A 151 5.27 -14.86 -1.24
C SER A 151 4.31 -16.02 -1.03
N LYS A 152 3.01 -15.73 -1.01
CA LYS A 152 1.97 -16.73 -0.79
C LYS A 152 0.66 -16.30 -1.42
N VAL A 153 0.00 -17.25 -2.07
CA VAL A 153 -1.39 -17.14 -2.52
C VAL A 153 -2.23 -18.09 -1.68
N GLN A 154 -3.27 -17.57 -1.02
CA GLN A 154 -4.20 -18.33 -0.20
C GLN A 154 -5.61 -18.19 -0.75
N TYR A 155 -6.33 -19.31 -0.78
CA TYR A 155 -7.72 -19.37 -1.19
C TYR A 155 -8.57 -19.81 -0.01
N GLU A 156 -9.63 -19.06 0.26
CA GLU A 156 -10.64 -19.42 1.23
C GLU A 156 -11.94 -19.66 0.46
N VAL A 157 -12.44 -20.89 0.55
CA VAL A 157 -13.67 -21.29 -0.12
C VAL A 157 -14.81 -21.17 0.88
N PHE A 158 -15.73 -20.26 0.60
CA PHE A 158 -17.00 -20.12 1.30
C PHE A 158 -18.11 -20.69 0.42
N ASP A 159 -19.25 -20.97 1.05
CA ASP A 159 -20.41 -21.66 0.45
C ASP A 159 -20.88 -21.05 -0.90
N LYS A 160 -20.64 -19.74 -1.12
CA LYS A 160 -21.03 -19.03 -2.35
C LYS A 160 -19.91 -18.26 -3.04
N ASN A 161 -18.71 -18.18 -2.45
CA ASN A 161 -17.64 -17.32 -2.94
C ASN A 161 -16.26 -17.90 -2.64
N VAL A 162 -15.30 -17.63 -3.51
CA VAL A 162 -13.88 -17.86 -3.24
C VAL A 162 -13.22 -16.52 -2.95
N GLN A 163 -12.57 -16.40 -1.80
CA GLN A 163 -11.76 -15.24 -1.47
C GLN A 163 -10.28 -15.57 -1.70
N ALA A 164 -9.64 -14.79 -2.56
CA ALA A 164 -8.20 -14.88 -2.77
C ALA A 164 -7.49 -13.85 -1.87
N THR A 165 -6.41 -14.32 -1.23
CA THR A 165 -5.53 -13.52 -0.38
C THR A 165 -4.10 -13.65 -0.89
N LEU A 166 -3.48 -12.51 -1.21
CA LEU A 166 -2.09 -12.41 -1.62
C LEU A 166 -1.25 -11.87 -0.47
N TRP A 167 -0.12 -12.52 -0.20
CA TRP A 167 0.91 -12.02 0.70
C TRP A 167 2.06 -11.49 -0.15
N LEU A 168 2.37 -10.21 -0.01
CA LEU A 168 3.32 -9.47 -0.82
C LEU A 168 4.47 -8.98 0.04
N GLU A 169 5.69 -9.30 -0.37
CA GLU A 169 6.93 -8.90 0.31
C GLU A 169 7.62 -7.84 -0.54
N GLY A 170 7.99 -6.72 0.08
CA GLY A 170 8.57 -5.58 -0.61
C GLY A 170 10.02 -5.82 -1.04
N GLY A 171 10.39 -5.22 -2.15
CA GLY A 171 11.72 -5.34 -2.75
C GLY A 171 11.78 -6.33 -3.91
N ILE A 172 13.00 -6.73 -4.27
CA ILE A 172 13.28 -7.60 -5.41
C ILE A 172 13.47 -9.03 -4.91
N LEU A 173 12.77 -9.98 -5.53
CA LEU A 173 12.90 -11.39 -5.19
C LEU A 173 14.27 -11.93 -5.58
N ASN A 174 14.98 -12.51 -4.62
CA ASN A 174 16.12 -13.38 -4.88
C ASN A 174 15.67 -14.85 -4.80
N ARG A 175 15.36 -15.45 -5.96
CA ARG A 175 14.89 -16.84 -6.05
C ARG A 175 15.89 -17.86 -5.49
N TYR A 176 17.19 -17.64 -5.69
CA TYR A 176 18.22 -18.53 -5.15
C TYR A 176 18.24 -18.53 -3.63
N ARG A 177 18.03 -17.35 -3.02
CA ARG A 177 17.93 -17.23 -1.56
C ARG A 177 16.70 -17.99 -1.04
N GLU A 178 15.52 -17.82 -1.65
CA GLU A 178 14.32 -18.52 -1.19
C GLU A 178 14.45 -20.05 -1.34
N MET A 179 15.04 -20.53 -2.45
CA MET A 179 15.33 -21.96 -2.64
C MET A 179 16.29 -22.50 -1.58
N ALA A 180 17.36 -21.78 -1.24
CA ALA A 180 18.31 -22.20 -0.21
C ALA A 180 17.66 -22.26 1.19
N VAL A 181 16.75 -21.33 1.50
CA VAL A 181 15.98 -21.34 2.75
C VAL A 181 15.04 -22.55 2.79
N GLU A 182 14.33 -22.84 1.71
CA GLU A 182 13.47 -24.03 1.61
C GLU A 182 14.25 -25.33 1.74
N GLU A 183 15.41 -25.44 1.09
CA GLU A 183 16.31 -26.58 1.21
C GLU A 183 16.82 -26.75 2.65
N GLY A 184 17.21 -25.66 3.30
CA GLY A 184 17.63 -25.66 4.69
C GLY A 184 16.53 -26.13 5.64
N LEU A 185 15.28 -25.71 5.42
CA LEU A 185 14.13 -26.18 6.19
C LEU A 185 13.85 -27.67 5.95
N PHE A 186 13.88 -28.10 4.69
CA PHE A 186 13.64 -29.50 4.33
C PHE A 186 14.68 -30.44 4.95
N LYS A 187 15.96 -30.03 4.96
CA LYS A 187 17.06 -30.80 5.56
C LYS A 187 17.15 -30.65 7.08
N GLY A 188 16.33 -29.80 7.69
CA GLY A 188 16.37 -29.50 9.13
C GLY A 188 17.60 -28.68 9.57
N TRP A 189 18.30 -28.05 8.62
CA TRP A 189 19.40 -27.12 8.91
C TRP A 189 18.89 -25.79 9.47
N LEU A 190 17.64 -25.44 9.12
CA LEU A 190 16.91 -24.31 9.67
C LEU A 190 15.68 -24.83 10.41
N GLY A 191 15.41 -24.27 11.59
CA GLY A 191 14.15 -24.44 12.28
C GLY A 191 13.06 -23.59 11.63
N PHE A 192 11.80 -23.98 11.79
CA PHE A 192 10.66 -23.22 11.27
C PHE A 192 10.68 -21.74 11.72
N MET A 193 11.06 -21.49 12.99
CA MET A 193 11.11 -20.14 13.56
C MET A 193 12.25 -19.29 12.97
N ASP A 194 13.28 -19.91 12.40
CA ASP A 194 14.41 -19.21 11.77
C ASP A 194 13.97 -18.47 10.49
N LYS A 195 12.95 -19.01 9.79
CA LYS A 195 12.34 -18.35 8.62
C LYS A 195 11.57 -17.08 9.01
N TRP A 196 10.95 -17.08 10.19
CA TRP A 196 10.16 -15.94 10.68
C TRP A 196 11.02 -14.89 11.36
N HIS A 197 12.12 -15.30 11.98
CA HIS A 197 13.08 -14.39 12.58
C HIS A 197 14.30 -14.19 11.68
N LYS A 198 14.08 -13.66 10.47
CA LYS A 198 15.08 -13.39 9.41
C LYS A 198 16.33 -12.58 9.84
N HIS A 199 16.33 -12.01 11.06
CA HIS A 199 17.38 -11.15 11.62
C HIS A 199 17.93 -11.65 12.97
N SER A 200 17.90 -12.97 13.20
CA SER A 200 18.49 -13.62 14.40
C SER A 200 19.85 -14.25 14.14
N PHE A 201 20.34 -14.15 12.91
CA PHE A 201 21.68 -14.53 12.50
C PHE A 201 22.52 -13.28 12.29
#